data_AF-A0A955TY16-F1
#
_entry.id   AF-A0A955TY16-F1
#
_cell.length_a   1.000
_cell.length_b   1.000
_cell.length_c   1.000
_cell.angle_alpha   90.00
_cell.angle_beta   90.00
_cell.angle_gamma   90.00
#
_symmetry.space_group_name_H-M   'P 1'
#
loop_
_entity.id
_entity.type
_entity.pdbx_description
1 polymer ?
#
loop_
_entity_poly.entity_id
_entity_poly.type
_entity_poly.pdbx_seq_one_letter_code
_entity_poly.pdbx_strand_id
1 'polypeptide(L)'
;MTMVRKWIFTLIVLHLTAAISFADDVQPDTSSTSDVPSSTTQTSTSKQSGQMSLKERKGQQELEAIRQRPEDYRVLVLGVQIFLGRFGYGVGPYTGTMDEATQKALQRYQHHVGLPSTGELDYPTLAHLTDDNKILDQPLPYLPQYAFQADQWEKAIQVQGTWARDTGPTSDAIQTSRLYCFRKQKQCIESTAVLLVEQASMLNILTHVYAIKEWDDEQLVSEPYDGEPCTISILRIHRRNNTVTRFSAYKNGEGLCAKVKTEDVQYRLINGQDVFLSLQKRKAQETQAILRVEEEKQ
;
A
#
# COMPACT_ATOMS: atom_id res chain seq x y z
N MET A 1 -6.22 17.95 -22.32
CA MET A 1 -6.72 17.00 -21.31
C MET A 1 -5.76 16.69 -20.16
N THR A 2 -4.48 17.09 -20.20
CA THR A 2 -3.50 16.83 -19.11
C THR A 2 -3.49 17.86 -17.97
N MET A 3 -4.09 19.04 -18.12
CA MET A 3 -4.08 20.09 -17.07
C MET A 3 -5.05 19.81 -15.90
N VAL A 4 -6.27 19.31 -16.16
CA VAL A 4 -7.31 19.11 -15.12
C VAL A 4 -6.83 18.16 -14.02
N ARG A 5 -6.03 17.15 -14.38
CA ARG A 5 -5.49 16.14 -13.46
C ARG A 5 -4.43 16.67 -12.47
N LYS A 6 -3.85 17.87 -12.70
CA LYS A 6 -2.91 18.51 -11.75
C LYS A 6 -3.61 19.43 -10.74
N TRP A 7 -4.66 20.14 -11.13
CA TRP A 7 -5.20 21.23 -10.31
C TRP A 7 -6.01 20.76 -9.11
N ILE A 8 -6.81 19.69 -9.26
CA ILE A 8 -7.66 19.16 -8.18
C ILE A 8 -6.84 18.74 -6.94
N PHE A 9 -5.61 18.23 -7.15
CA PHE A 9 -4.74 17.75 -6.06
C PHE A 9 -3.73 18.77 -5.52
N THR A 10 -3.41 19.84 -6.27
CA THR A 10 -2.38 20.80 -5.83
C THR A 10 -2.87 21.74 -4.71
N LEU A 11 -4.18 22.02 -4.65
CA LEU A 11 -4.79 22.98 -3.72
C LEU A 11 -5.02 22.48 -2.29
N ILE A 12 -4.65 21.23 -1.98
CA ILE A 12 -4.78 20.64 -0.63
C ILE A 12 -3.42 20.58 0.11
N VAL A 13 -2.28 20.63 -0.57
CA VAL A 13 -0.96 20.29 0.05
C VAL A 13 0.08 21.42 0.01
N LEU A 14 -0.05 22.43 -0.86
CA LEU A 14 1.06 23.34 -1.17
C LEU A 14 1.25 24.55 -0.23
N HIS A 15 1.16 24.40 1.10
CA HIS A 15 1.40 25.50 2.06
C HIS A 15 2.11 25.12 3.38
N LEU A 16 3.03 24.13 3.36
CA LEU A 16 3.89 23.81 4.52
C LEU A 16 5.36 23.50 4.15
N THR A 17 6.09 24.48 3.58
CA THR A 17 7.57 24.47 3.55
C THR A 17 8.19 25.88 3.57
N ALA A 18 8.67 26.31 4.76
CA ALA A 18 9.76 27.27 5.02
C ALA A 18 10.11 27.11 6.54
N ALA A 19 11.34 26.77 6.97
CA ALA A 19 12.55 27.61 7.10
C ALA A 19 12.38 28.77 8.11
N ILE A 20 13.25 29.03 9.09
CA ILE A 20 14.59 28.49 9.48
C ILE A 20 14.80 28.76 11.01
N SER A 21 15.55 28.01 11.83
CA SER A 21 17.02 28.16 12.03
C SER A 21 17.61 27.19 13.10
N PHE A 22 18.93 26.98 13.04
CA PHE A 22 19.79 26.34 14.06
C PHE A 22 20.52 27.40 14.93
N ALA A 23 20.97 26.97 16.13
CA ALA A 23 22.16 27.38 16.95
C ALA A 23 21.91 26.91 18.41
N ASP A 24 22.63 25.92 18.94
CA ASP A 24 23.85 26.05 19.80
C ASP A 24 23.50 26.34 21.30
N ASP A 25 24.11 25.76 22.35
CA ASP A 25 25.24 24.80 22.52
C ASP A 25 25.22 24.23 23.98
N VAL A 26 26.16 23.32 24.31
CA VAL A 26 26.72 22.97 25.65
C VAL A 26 26.12 21.79 26.48
N GLN A 27 26.98 20.79 26.69
CA GLN A 27 26.96 19.61 27.62
C GLN A 27 27.53 19.94 29.03
N PRO A 28 27.73 18.99 29.98
CA PRO A 28 26.99 17.78 30.40
C PRO A 28 26.78 17.72 31.95
N ASP A 29 26.17 16.66 32.52
CA ASP A 29 26.85 15.77 33.50
C ASP A 29 26.01 14.61 34.14
N THR A 30 26.66 13.43 34.18
CA THR A 30 26.64 12.29 35.16
C THR A 30 25.39 11.72 35.88
N SER A 31 25.30 10.37 35.86
CA SER A 31 24.85 9.43 36.95
C SER A 31 23.40 9.47 37.50
N SER A 32 22.76 8.39 37.99
CA SER A 32 23.00 6.92 37.96
C SER A 32 21.77 6.13 38.49
N THR A 33 21.71 4.82 38.20
CA THR A 33 21.05 3.73 38.97
C THR A 33 19.51 3.65 39.15
N SER A 34 18.97 2.51 38.68
CA SER A 34 18.03 1.58 39.37
C SER A 34 16.65 2.04 39.86
N ASP A 35 15.57 1.46 39.32
CA ASP A 35 14.85 0.32 39.96
C ASP A 35 13.62 -0.17 39.16
N VAL A 36 13.20 -1.42 39.44
CA VAL A 36 12.05 -2.15 38.87
C VAL A 36 11.35 -2.83 40.05
N PRO A 37 10.01 -2.71 40.26
CA PRO A 37 9.14 -3.80 39.78
C PRO A 37 7.65 -3.52 39.44
N SER A 38 7.19 -4.30 38.46
CA SER A 38 5.94 -5.08 38.43
C SER A 38 4.52 -4.44 38.33
N SER A 39 3.80 -4.98 37.34
CA SER A 39 2.37 -5.36 37.34
C SER A 39 1.28 -4.28 37.47
N THR A 40 0.37 -4.25 36.49
CA THR A 40 -0.99 -4.82 36.66
C THR A 40 -1.65 -5.04 35.30
N THR A 41 -2.26 -6.21 35.10
CA THR A 41 -3.11 -6.53 33.95
C THR A 41 -4.46 -5.80 34.06
N GLN A 42 -4.85 -5.03 33.04
CA GLN A 42 -6.26 -4.69 32.84
C GLN A 42 -6.69 -4.86 31.38
N THR A 43 -7.46 -5.91 31.15
CA THR A 43 -8.38 -6.04 30.02
C THR A 43 -9.42 -4.92 30.10
N SER A 44 -9.68 -4.22 29.00
CA SER A 44 -10.88 -3.39 28.88
C SER A 44 -11.51 -3.56 27.50
N THR A 45 -12.83 -3.77 27.50
CA THR A 45 -13.63 -4.06 26.31
C THR A 45 -14.62 -2.92 26.09
N SER A 46 -14.90 -2.63 24.81
CA SER A 46 -16.11 -1.95 24.30
C SER A 46 -16.19 -0.40 24.29
N LYS A 47 -17.00 0.05 23.32
CA LYS A 47 -17.59 1.39 23.10
C LYS A 47 -16.69 2.50 22.53
N GLN A 48 -16.81 2.72 21.22
CA GLN A 48 -16.68 4.05 20.62
C GLN A 48 -17.90 4.36 19.74
N SER A 49 -18.78 5.21 20.26
CA SER A 49 -19.71 6.01 19.46
C SER A 49 -19.26 7.48 19.57
N GLY A 50 -19.12 8.17 18.43
CA GLY A 50 -19.16 9.64 18.42
C GLY A 50 -17.87 10.42 18.70
N GLN A 51 -16.68 9.90 18.35
CA GLN A 51 -15.48 10.74 18.22
C GLN A 51 -14.82 10.55 16.85
N MET A 52 -14.96 11.56 15.98
CA MET A 52 -14.21 11.62 14.72
C MET A 52 -12.70 11.57 15.00
N SER A 53 -12.00 10.77 14.22
CA SER A 53 -10.54 10.70 14.21
C SER A 53 -9.92 12.08 13.90
N LEU A 54 -8.64 12.23 14.23
CA LEU A 54 -7.91 13.45 13.88
C LEU A 54 -7.82 13.65 12.35
N LYS A 55 -7.82 12.56 11.57
CA LYS A 55 -7.82 12.58 10.11
C LYS A 55 -9.13 13.14 9.56
N GLU A 56 -10.27 12.62 10.02
CA GLU A 56 -11.60 13.07 9.59
C GLU A 56 -11.85 14.54 9.95
N ARG A 57 -11.42 14.98 11.15
CA ARG A 57 -11.54 16.39 11.55
C ARG A 57 -10.75 17.33 10.64
N LYS A 58 -9.51 16.99 10.28
CA LYS A 58 -8.72 17.78 9.32
C LYS A 58 -9.34 17.78 7.93
N GLY A 59 -9.74 16.60 7.44
CA GLY A 59 -10.40 16.45 6.14
C GLY A 59 -11.72 17.22 6.03
N GLN A 60 -12.51 17.28 7.10
CA GLN A 60 -13.72 18.12 7.12
C GLN A 60 -13.36 19.61 7.10
N GLN A 61 -12.36 20.06 7.86
CA GLN A 61 -11.89 21.46 7.84
C GLN A 61 -11.41 21.88 6.44
N GLU A 62 -10.67 21.01 5.75
CA GLU A 62 -10.23 21.21 4.36
C GLU A 62 -11.42 21.30 3.39
N LEU A 63 -12.43 20.44 3.57
CA LEU A 63 -13.66 20.44 2.76
C LEU A 63 -14.49 21.72 2.97
N GLU A 64 -14.63 22.20 4.22
CA GLU A 64 -15.30 23.48 4.49
C GLU A 64 -14.54 24.65 3.87
N ALA A 65 -13.20 24.63 3.88
CA ALA A 65 -12.39 25.66 3.22
C ALA A 65 -12.55 25.64 1.69
N ILE A 66 -12.70 24.46 1.07
CA ILE A 66 -13.00 24.32 -0.37
C ILE A 66 -14.38 24.88 -0.70
N ARG A 67 -15.41 24.64 0.13
CA ARG A 67 -16.77 25.20 -0.08
C ARG A 67 -16.80 26.73 -0.16
N GLN A 68 -15.88 27.42 0.51
CA GLN A 68 -15.75 28.89 0.43
C GLN A 68 -15.10 29.39 -0.88
N ARG A 69 -14.64 28.49 -1.76
CA ARG A 69 -13.97 28.81 -3.03
C ARG A 69 -14.81 28.27 -4.19
N PRO A 70 -15.70 29.08 -4.81
CA PRO A 70 -16.75 28.59 -5.72
C PRO A 70 -16.26 27.71 -6.87
N GLU A 71 -15.15 28.07 -7.53
CA GLU A 71 -14.62 27.27 -8.64
C GLU A 71 -14.03 25.93 -8.18
N ASP A 72 -13.31 25.90 -7.05
CA ASP A 72 -12.76 24.65 -6.51
C ASP A 72 -13.89 23.72 -6.04
N TYR A 73 -14.92 24.28 -5.40
CA TYR A 73 -16.09 23.50 -5.00
C TYR A 73 -16.86 22.97 -6.22
N ARG A 74 -17.06 23.79 -7.26
CA ARG A 74 -17.68 23.35 -8.52
C ARG A 74 -16.90 22.20 -9.18
N VAL A 75 -15.58 22.25 -9.15
CA VAL A 75 -14.71 21.18 -9.68
C VAL A 75 -14.76 19.92 -8.80
N LEU A 76 -14.81 20.07 -7.47
CA LEU A 76 -15.00 18.95 -6.54
C LEU A 76 -16.35 18.25 -6.78
N VAL A 77 -17.44 19.01 -6.86
CA VAL A 77 -18.79 18.49 -7.13
C VAL A 77 -18.84 17.80 -8.49
N LEU A 78 -18.17 18.35 -9.52
CA LEU A 78 -18.06 17.70 -10.83
C LEU A 78 -17.35 16.34 -10.74
N GLY A 79 -16.28 16.24 -9.93
CA GLY A 79 -15.59 14.97 -9.66
C GLY A 79 -16.48 13.95 -8.93
N VAL A 80 -17.22 14.39 -7.91
CA VAL A 80 -18.20 13.57 -7.18
C VAL A 80 -19.32 13.09 -8.10
N GLN A 81 -19.83 13.95 -8.98
CA GLN A 81 -20.81 13.56 -9.99
C GLN A 81 -20.22 12.48 -10.92
N ILE A 82 -19.00 12.67 -11.45
CA ILE A 82 -18.34 11.67 -12.31
C ILE A 82 -18.19 10.31 -11.59
N PHE A 83 -17.84 10.30 -10.29
CA PHE A 83 -17.76 9.06 -9.50
C PHE A 83 -19.13 8.39 -9.33
N LEU A 84 -20.16 9.12 -8.90
CA LEU A 84 -21.52 8.59 -8.73
C LEU A 84 -22.10 8.03 -10.04
N GLY A 85 -21.87 8.74 -11.17
CA GLY A 85 -22.24 8.30 -12.50
C GLY A 85 -21.51 7.03 -12.93
N ARG A 86 -20.18 6.98 -12.71
CA ARG A 86 -19.35 5.78 -12.96
C ARG A 86 -19.80 4.58 -12.13
N PHE A 87 -20.26 4.81 -10.90
CA PHE A 87 -20.71 3.76 -9.99
C PHE A 87 -22.17 3.34 -10.20
N GLY A 88 -22.90 4.00 -11.12
CA GLY A 88 -24.27 3.64 -11.46
C GLY A 88 -25.36 4.22 -10.55
N TYR A 89 -25.04 5.23 -9.70
CA TYR A 89 -26.04 5.97 -8.93
C TYR A 89 -26.73 7.07 -9.76
N GLY A 90 -26.44 7.12 -11.07
CA GLY A 90 -26.74 8.23 -11.98
C GLY A 90 -25.95 9.50 -11.65
N VAL A 91 -25.86 10.43 -12.61
CA VAL A 91 -25.86 11.91 -12.50
C VAL A 91 -25.39 12.55 -13.82
N GLY A 92 -26.24 12.49 -14.84
CA GLY A 92 -26.17 13.41 -15.97
C GLY A 92 -27.25 14.49 -15.83
N PRO A 93 -27.01 15.75 -16.23
CA PRO A 93 -25.76 16.31 -16.73
C PRO A 93 -24.69 16.55 -15.64
N TYR A 94 -23.41 16.37 -15.98
CA TYR A 94 -22.27 16.63 -15.11
C TYR A 94 -21.98 18.15 -15.04
N THR A 95 -22.74 18.87 -14.22
CA THR A 95 -22.72 20.35 -14.12
C THR A 95 -21.65 20.92 -13.18
N GLY A 96 -21.24 20.15 -12.17
CA GLY A 96 -20.52 20.67 -11.01
C GLY A 96 -21.38 21.48 -10.02
N THR A 97 -22.71 21.41 -10.12
CA THR A 97 -23.63 22.04 -9.15
C THR A 97 -24.19 21.00 -8.19
N MET A 98 -24.20 21.31 -6.89
CA MET A 98 -24.84 20.44 -5.89
C MET A 98 -26.36 20.62 -5.96
N ASP A 99 -26.98 19.88 -6.90
CA ASP A 99 -28.42 19.90 -7.14
C ASP A 99 -29.15 18.72 -6.48
N GLU A 100 -30.48 18.73 -6.55
CA GLU A 100 -31.34 17.71 -5.96
C GLU A 100 -31.03 16.30 -6.52
N ALA A 101 -30.63 16.19 -7.79
CA ALA A 101 -30.24 14.92 -8.40
C ALA A 101 -28.93 14.39 -7.80
N THR A 102 -27.94 15.27 -7.60
CA THR A 102 -26.67 14.96 -6.96
C THR A 102 -26.85 14.59 -5.49
N GLN A 103 -27.68 15.31 -4.73
CA GLN A 103 -28.02 14.99 -3.34
C GLN A 103 -28.73 13.63 -3.23
N LYS A 104 -29.67 13.31 -4.12
CA LYS A 104 -30.32 11.98 -4.15
C LYS A 104 -29.36 10.85 -4.52
N ALA A 105 -28.42 11.09 -5.45
CA ALA A 105 -27.37 10.13 -5.78
C ALA A 105 -26.43 9.88 -4.59
N LEU A 106 -25.98 10.95 -3.92
CA LEU A 106 -25.21 10.88 -2.67
C LEU A 106 -25.95 10.10 -1.57
N GLN A 107 -27.25 10.38 -1.36
CA GLN A 107 -28.05 9.69 -0.36
C GLN A 107 -28.14 8.18 -0.63
N ARG A 108 -28.37 7.78 -1.89
CA ARG A 108 -28.40 6.36 -2.30
C ARG A 108 -27.04 5.69 -2.12
N TYR A 109 -25.96 6.39 -2.49
CA TYR A 109 -24.59 5.91 -2.31
C TYR A 109 -24.26 5.71 -0.82
N GLN A 110 -24.46 6.74 0.01
CA GLN A 110 -24.24 6.70 1.46
C GLN A 110 -25.01 5.53 2.10
N HIS A 111 -26.28 5.35 1.75
CA HIS A 111 -27.09 4.23 2.22
C HIS A 111 -26.47 2.86 1.88
N HIS A 112 -26.02 2.68 0.63
CA HIS A 112 -25.39 1.42 0.18
C HIS A 112 -24.07 1.13 0.90
N VAL A 113 -23.22 2.14 1.10
CA VAL A 113 -21.93 1.97 1.82
C VAL A 113 -22.05 2.05 3.36
N GLY A 114 -23.27 2.11 3.90
CA GLY A 114 -23.53 2.12 5.34
C GLY A 114 -23.21 3.45 6.06
N LEU A 115 -23.05 4.54 5.32
CA LEU A 115 -22.89 5.90 5.86
C LEU A 115 -24.25 6.55 6.15
N PRO A 116 -24.31 7.56 7.04
CA PRO A 116 -25.50 8.37 7.25
C PRO A 116 -26.03 8.96 5.94
N SER A 117 -27.24 8.59 5.55
CA SER A 117 -27.82 8.90 4.24
C SER A 117 -28.41 10.32 4.19
N THR A 118 -27.56 11.32 4.38
CA THR A 118 -27.91 12.74 4.46
C THR A 118 -28.15 13.38 3.09
N GLY A 119 -27.52 12.85 2.03
CA GLY A 119 -27.42 13.50 0.72
C GLY A 119 -26.38 14.62 0.67
N GLU A 120 -25.75 14.96 1.80
CA GLU A 120 -24.73 16.01 1.90
C GLU A 120 -23.33 15.46 1.66
N LEU A 121 -22.51 16.20 0.94
CA LEU A 121 -21.10 15.84 0.70
C LEU A 121 -20.24 16.22 1.90
N ASP A 122 -19.95 15.24 2.77
CA ASP A 122 -19.00 15.34 3.88
C ASP A 122 -17.68 14.60 3.60
N TYR A 123 -16.70 14.72 4.51
CA TYR A 123 -15.40 14.07 4.34
C TYR A 123 -15.47 12.53 4.34
N PRO A 124 -16.22 11.84 5.23
CA PRO A 124 -16.41 10.39 5.15
C PRO A 124 -16.96 9.93 3.79
N THR A 125 -17.97 10.62 3.25
CA THR A 125 -18.55 10.30 1.94
C THR A 125 -17.54 10.51 0.82
N LEU A 126 -16.82 11.64 0.82
CA LEU A 126 -15.79 11.94 -0.18
C LEU A 126 -14.62 10.95 -0.15
N ALA A 127 -14.19 10.54 1.05
CA ALA A 127 -13.15 9.54 1.23
C ALA A 127 -13.58 8.19 0.65
N HIS A 128 -14.79 7.72 0.98
CA HIS A 128 -15.32 6.45 0.48
C HIS A 128 -15.47 6.46 -1.05
N LEU A 129 -16.03 7.55 -1.64
CA LEU A 129 -16.14 7.70 -3.10
C LEU A 129 -14.76 7.64 -3.78
N THR A 130 -13.75 8.23 -3.15
CA THR A 130 -12.38 8.26 -3.66
C THR A 130 -11.73 6.87 -3.60
N ASP A 131 -11.95 6.12 -2.52
CA ASP A 131 -11.39 4.78 -2.34
C ASP A 131 -12.08 3.75 -3.24
N ASP A 132 -13.40 3.82 -3.42
CA ASP A 132 -14.12 3.03 -4.43
C ASP A 132 -13.60 3.32 -5.85
N ASN A 133 -13.36 4.59 -6.20
CA ASN A 133 -12.80 4.92 -7.52
C ASN A 133 -11.38 4.36 -7.69
N LYS A 134 -10.54 4.36 -6.64
CA LYS A 134 -9.20 3.74 -6.68
C LYS A 134 -9.26 2.25 -6.97
N ILE A 135 -10.21 1.52 -6.35
CA ILE A 135 -10.41 0.08 -6.61
C ILE A 135 -10.71 -0.14 -8.10
N LEU A 136 -11.64 0.63 -8.67
CA LEU A 136 -11.96 0.53 -10.10
C LEU A 136 -10.75 0.86 -10.99
N ASP A 137 -9.96 1.87 -10.65
CA ASP A 137 -8.77 2.29 -11.39
C ASP A 137 -7.51 1.45 -11.13
N GLN A 138 -7.51 0.56 -10.13
CA GLN A 138 -6.32 -0.19 -9.73
C GLN A 138 -5.74 -1.03 -10.89
N PRO A 139 -4.49 -0.77 -11.34
CA PRO A 139 -3.86 -1.59 -12.36
C PRO A 139 -3.52 -2.98 -11.81
N LEU A 140 -3.86 -4.03 -12.56
CA LEU A 140 -3.44 -5.41 -12.31
C LEU A 140 -2.55 -5.88 -13.47
N PRO A 141 -1.22 -5.67 -13.41
CA PRO A 141 -0.32 -6.23 -14.42
C PRO A 141 -0.23 -7.75 -14.27
N TYR A 142 0.05 -8.44 -15.37
CA TYR A 142 0.36 -9.86 -15.33
C TYR A 142 1.68 -10.10 -14.57
N LEU A 143 1.64 -11.01 -13.60
CA LEU A 143 2.80 -11.37 -12.78
C LEU A 143 3.52 -12.60 -13.37
N PRO A 144 4.85 -12.72 -13.19
CA PRO A 144 5.64 -13.78 -13.80
C PRO A 144 5.19 -15.18 -13.34
N GLN A 145 5.21 -16.15 -14.24
CA GLN A 145 5.20 -17.55 -13.84
C GLN A 145 6.44 -17.88 -13.00
N TYR A 146 6.29 -18.80 -12.05
CA TYR A 146 7.45 -19.34 -11.34
C TYR A 146 8.35 -20.10 -12.31
N ALA A 147 9.61 -19.70 -12.41
CA ALA A 147 10.59 -20.35 -13.27
C ALA A 147 11.87 -20.60 -12.48
N PHE A 148 12.33 -21.85 -12.42
CA PHE A 148 13.53 -22.25 -11.70
C PHE A 148 14.49 -22.94 -12.68
N GLN A 149 15.55 -22.22 -13.09
CA GLN A 149 16.53 -22.68 -14.07
C GLN A 149 17.84 -23.01 -13.36
N ALA A 150 18.09 -24.30 -13.19
CA ALA A 150 19.18 -24.84 -12.38
C ALA A 150 20.01 -25.93 -13.08
N ASP A 151 19.88 -26.07 -14.40
CA ASP A 151 20.61 -27.07 -15.21
C ASP A 151 22.14 -26.90 -15.11
N GLN A 152 22.60 -25.70 -14.78
CA GLN A 152 24.00 -25.38 -14.54
C GLN A 152 24.29 -25.01 -13.07
N TRP A 153 23.68 -25.73 -12.11
CA TRP A 153 23.88 -25.54 -10.66
C TRP A 153 25.35 -25.37 -10.20
N GLU A 154 26.31 -26.01 -10.89
CA GLU A 154 27.76 -25.86 -10.64
C GLU A 154 28.36 -24.50 -11.07
N LYS A 155 27.59 -23.67 -11.76
CA LYS A 155 28.04 -22.40 -12.36
C LYS A 155 27.11 -21.24 -12.01
N ALA A 156 25.82 -21.39 -12.28
CA ALA A 156 24.82 -20.36 -12.11
C ALA A 156 23.41 -20.94 -11.97
N ILE A 157 22.53 -20.17 -11.33
CA ILE A 157 21.09 -20.41 -11.34
C ILE A 157 20.36 -19.12 -11.67
N GLN A 158 19.17 -19.26 -12.27
CA GLN A 158 18.25 -18.15 -12.47
C GLN A 158 16.87 -18.56 -11.96
N VAL A 159 16.25 -17.72 -11.13
CA VAL A 159 14.89 -17.94 -10.63
C VAL A 159 14.03 -16.71 -10.88
N GLN A 160 12.75 -16.90 -11.19
CA GLN A 160 11.79 -15.82 -11.38
C GLN A 160 10.47 -16.16 -10.67
N GLY A 161 9.78 -15.16 -10.13
CA GLY A 161 8.46 -15.30 -9.52
C GLY A 161 8.01 -14.03 -8.79
N THR A 162 7.09 -14.19 -7.86
CA THR A 162 6.58 -13.11 -6.99
C THR A 162 6.80 -13.49 -5.52
N TRP A 163 7.34 -12.60 -4.70
CA TRP A 163 7.47 -12.86 -3.26
C TRP A 163 6.12 -12.75 -2.55
N ALA A 164 5.78 -13.77 -1.76
CA ALA A 164 4.66 -13.77 -0.82
C ALA A 164 5.14 -14.17 0.58
N ARG A 165 4.43 -13.75 1.64
CA ARG A 165 4.68 -14.23 3.01
C ARG A 165 4.23 -15.70 3.10
N ASP A 166 4.97 -16.53 3.85
CA ASP A 166 4.58 -17.92 4.13
C ASP A 166 3.30 -18.00 5.00
N THR A 167 3.03 -16.96 5.79
CA THR A 167 1.82 -16.83 6.62
C THR A 167 1.28 -15.41 6.64
N GLY A 168 -0.04 -15.29 6.81
CA GLY A 168 -0.79 -14.04 6.69
C GLY A 168 -1.41 -13.86 5.29
N PRO A 169 -2.08 -12.72 5.02
CA PRO A 169 -2.56 -12.43 3.68
C PRO A 169 -1.38 -12.36 2.71
N THR A 170 -1.58 -12.91 1.50
CA THR A 170 -0.69 -12.61 0.38
C THR A 170 -0.65 -11.10 0.23
N SER A 171 0.54 -10.51 0.38
CA SER A 171 0.70 -9.06 0.32
C SER A 171 0.15 -8.53 -1.00
N ASP A 172 -0.50 -7.37 -0.96
CA ASP A 172 -0.93 -6.62 -2.16
C ASP A 172 0.24 -6.12 -3.01
N ALA A 173 1.48 -6.52 -2.69
CA ALA A 173 2.69 -6.32 -3.48
C ALA A 173 2.57 -6.99 -4.85
N ILE A 174 2.00 -6.23 -5.78
CA ILE A 174 2.13 -6.43 -7.23
C ILE A 174 3.61 -6.27 -7.57
N GLN A 175 4.35 -7.37 -7.55
CA GLN A 175 5.79 -7.39 -7.78
C GLN A 175 6.25 -8.57 -8.62
N THR A 176 7.29 -8.32 -9.41
CA THR A 176 8.04 -9.34 -10.16
C THR A 176 9.48 -9.33 -9.69
N SER A 177 10.01 -10.50 -9.36
CA SER A 177 11.36 -10.68 -8.87
C SER A 177 12.10 -11.66 -9.77
N ARG A 178 13.33 -11.30 -10.13
CA ARG A 178 14.25 -12.19 -10.85
C ARG A 178 15.58 -12.23 -10.11
N LEU A 179 16.03 -13.45 -9.85
CA LEU A 179 17.25 -13.74 -9.13
C LEU A 179 18.25 -14.41 -10.08
N TYR A 180 19.50 -13.97 -10.04
CA TYR A 180 20.63 -14.61 -10.69
C TYR A 180 21.72 -14.88 -9.66
N CYS A 181 22.17 -16.13 -9.53
CA CYS A 181 23.33 -16.46 -8.69
C CYS A 181 24.46 -17.02 -9.53
N PHE A 182 25.70 -16.69 -9.17
CA PHE A 182 26.91 -17.14 -9.85
C PHE A 182 27.87 -17.77 -8.84
N ARG A 183 28.17 -19.06 -9.01
CA ARG A 183 28.92 -19.86 -8.02
C ARG A 183 30.38 -19.44 -7.91
N LYS A 184 31.01 -19.12 -9.05
CA LYS A 184 32.40 -18.65 -9.11
C LYS A 184 32.59 -17.31 -8.39
N GLN A 185 31.61 -16.41 -8.47
CA GLN A 185 31.63 -15.09 -7.82
C GLN A 185 31.12 -15.14 -6.37
N LYS A 186 30.54 -16.27 -5.92
CA LYS A 186 29.85 -16.41 -4.63
C LYS A 186 28.84 -15.27 -4.37
N GLN A 187 28.02 -14.96 -5.37
CA GLN A 187 27.09 -13.84 -5.31
C GLN A 187 25.74 -14.19 -5.95
N CYS A 188 24.64 -13.74 -5.33
CA CYS A 188 23.33 -13.61 -5.96
C CYS A 188 22.97 -12.13 -6.14
N ILE A 189 22.24 -11.83 -7.21
CA ILE A 189 21.63 -10.53 -7.49
C ILE A 189 20.14 -10.77 -7.65
N GLU A 190 19.33 -10.17 -6.78
CA GLU A 190 17.88 -10.06 -6.94
C GLU A 190 17.58 -8.71 -7.58
N SER A 191 16.73 -8.68 -8.60
CA SER A 191 16.10 -7.46 -9.10
C SER A 191 14.59 -7.62 -8.99
N THR A 192 13.97 -6.74 -8.20
CA THR A 192 12.55 -6.78 -7.88
C THR A 192 11.90 -5.47 -8.29
N ALA A 193 10.93 -5.54 -9.21
CA ALA A 193 10.13 -4.40 -9.61
C ALA A 193 8.78 -4.46 -8.90
N VAL A 194 8.44 -3.41 -8.15
CA VAL A 194 7.23 -3.29 -7.31
C VAL A 194 6.36 -2.17 -7.86
N LEU A 195 5.08 -2.46 -8.11
CA LEU A 195 4.10 -1.45 -8.49
C LEU A 195 3.45 -0.86 -7.24
N LEU A 196 3.87 0.35 -6.87
CA LEU A 196 3.26 1.12 -5.79
C LEU A 196 2.04 1.86 -6.34
N VAL A 197 0.86 1.55 -5.79
CA VAL A 197 -0.42 2.17 -6.19
C VAL A 197 -0.86 3.15 -5.12
N GLU A 198 -0.37 4.39 -5.22
CA GLU A 198 -0.82 5.52 -4.42
C GLU A 198 -1.65 6.50 -5.29
N GLN A 199 -1.46 7.81 -5.16
CA GLN A 199 -2.14 8.82 -6.00
C GLN A 199 -1.74 8.73 -7.49
N ALA A 200 -0.53 8.25 -7.76
CA ALA A 200 -0.05 7.86 -9.08
C ALA A 200 0.62 6.50 -8.96
N SER A 201 0.36 5.61 -9.91
CA SER A 201 1.05 4.31 -9.96
C SER A 201 2.52 4.51 -10.34
N MET A 202 3.43 4.06 -9.48
CA MET A 202 4.87 4.16 -9.70
C MET A 202 5.50 2.77 -9.69
N LEU A 203 6.36 2.49 -10.67
CA LEU A 203 7.17 1.29 -10.68
C LEU A 203 8.49 1.60 -9.98
N ASN A 204 8.71 0.99 -8.81
CA ASN A 204 9.97 1.09 -8.07
C ASN A 204 10.82 -0.17 -8.35
N ILE A 205 12.14 -0.02 -8.33
CA ILE A 205 13.10 -1.12 -8.56
C ILE A 205 14.00 -1.25 -7.33
N LEU A 206 13.96 -2.41 -6.70
CA LEU A 206 14.84 -2.82 -5.62
C LEU A 206 15.88 -3.79 -6.19
N THR A 207 17.12 -3.70 -5.70
CA THR A 207 18.20 -4.63 -6.08
C THR A 207 18.97 -5.06 -4.85
N HIS A 208 18.91 -6.36 -4.54
CA HIS A 208 19.63 -6.97 -3.43
C HIS A 208 20.84 -7.72 -3.96
N VAL A 209 21.99 -7.53 -3.32
CA VAL A 209 23.23 -8.22 -3.67
C VAL A 209 23.66 -9.07 -2.49
N TYR A 210 23.41 -10.37 -2.58
CA TYR A 210 23.69 -11.33 -1.54
C TYR A 210 25.08 -11.97 -1.75
N ALA A 211 25.97 -11.86 -0.77
CA ALA A 211 27.14 -12.73 -0.71
C ALA A 211 26.71 -14.16 -0.35
N ILE A 212 27.32 -15.17 -0.96
CA ILE A 212 26.97 -16.58 -0.75
C ILE A 212 27.89 -17.19 0.30
N LYS A 213 27.27 -17.65 1.39
CA LYS A 213 27.91 -18.39 2.48
C LYS A 213 28.20 -19.83 2.06
N GLU A 214 27.17 -20.48 1.55
CA GLU A 214 27.14 -21.93 1.30
C GLU A 214 26.46 -22.20 -0.06
N TRP A 215 27.04 -23.11 -0.84
CA TRP A 215 26.48 -23.62 -2.09
C TRP A 215 27.01 -25.03 -2.31
N ASP A 216 26.21 -26.00 -1.88
CA ASP A 216 26.44 -27.44 -1.98
C ASP A 216 25.56 -28.05 -3.10
N ASP A 217 25.42 -29.38 -3.16
CA ASP A 217 24.60 -30.06 -4.19
C ASP A 217 23.08 -29.96 -3.97
N GLU A 218 22.63 -29.61 -2.76
CA GLU A 218 21.23 -29.58 -2.33
C GLU A 218 20.69 -28.15 -2.18
N GLN A 219 21.51 -27.19 -1.76
CA GLN A 219 21.09 -25.85 -1.37
C GLN A 219 22.14 -24.75 -1.63
N LEU A 220 21.66 -23.51 -1.61
CA LEU A 220 22.45 -22.28 -1.57
C LEU A 220 21.89 -21.39 -0.45
N VAL A 221 22.77 -20.89 0.41
CA VAL A 221 22.45 -19.99 1.53
C VAL A 221 23.33 -18.74 1.45
N SER A 222 22.73 -17.57 1.57
CA SER A 222 23.48 -16.30 1.65
C SER A 222 24.07 -16.07 3.04
N GLU A 223 25.09 -15.21 3.09
CA GLU A 223 25.36 -14.44 4.31
C GLU A 223 24.17 -13.51 4.61
N PRO A 224 24.03 -13.00 5.85
CA PRO A 224 23.07 -11.97 6.18
C PRO A 224 23.32 -10.71 5.33
N TYR A 225 22.26 -10.23 4.67
CA TYR A 225 22.24 -8.97 3.92
C TYR A 225 21.56 -7.88 4.74
N ASP A 226 22.23 -6.75 4.89
CA ASP A 226 21.83 -5.60 5.71
C ASP A 226 21.75 -4.27 4.90
N GLY A 227 21.75 -4.37 3.56
CA GLY A 227 21.67 -3.21 2.67
C GLY A 227 20.29 -2.52 2.62
N GLU A 228 19.30 -3.04 3.33
CA GLU A 228 18.01 -2.37 3.58
C GLU A 228 17.97 -1.84 5.03
N PRO A 229 17.62 -0.56 5.26
CA PRO A 229 17.48 -0.03 6.60
C PRO A 229 16.57 -0.89 7.49
N CYS A 230 16.98 -1.05 8.75
CA CYS A 230 16.21 -1.73 9.80
C CYS A 230 15.91 -3.22 9.52
N THR A 231 16.49 -3.83 8.49
CA THR A 231 16.13 -5.16 8.02
C THR A 231 17.39 -5.99 7.75
N ILE A 232 17.43 -7.23 8.27
CA ILE A 232 18.47 -8.20 7.91
C ILE A 232 17.79 -9.37 7.20
N SER A 233 18.23 -9.68 5.98
CA SER A 233 17.66 -10.73 5.14
C SER A 233 18.64 -11.87 4.85
N ILE A 234 18.17 -13.11 4.87
CA ILE A 234 18.91 -14.30 4.45
C ILE A 234 18.14 -14.98 3.32
N LEU A 235 18.78 -15.12 2.17
CA LEU A 235 18.28 -15.85 1.01
C LEU A 235 18.65 -17.34 1.15
N ARG A 236 17.68 -18.22 0.93
CA ARG A 236 17.88 -19.67 0.83
C ARG A 236 17.21 -20.23 -0.40
N ILE A 237 17.88 -21.15 -1.07
CA ILE A 237 17.44 -21.79 -2.31
C ILE A 237 17.71 -23.27 -2.19
N HIS A 238 16.68 -24.10 -2.30
CA HIS A 238 16.81 -25.55 -2.26
C HIS A 238 16.58 -26.11 -3.66
N ARG A 239 17.56 -26.88 -4.15
CA ARG A 239 17.57 -27.48 -5.49
C ARG A 239 16.55 -28.60 -5.64
N ARG A 240 16.43 -29.48 -4.64
CA ARG A 240 15.63 -30.72 -4.75
C ARG A 240 14.13 -30.48 -4.92
N ASN A 241 13.60 -29.42 -4.33
CA ASN A 241 12.18 -29.08 -4.34
C ASN A 241 11.89 -27.78 -5.12
N ASN A 242 12.90 -27.21 -5.81
CA ASN A 242 12.83 -25.93 -6.51
C ASN A 242 12.16 -24.83 -5.65
N THR A 243 12.63 -24.62 -4.42
CA THR A 243 12.11 -23.57 -3.54
C THR A 243 13.12 -22.45 -3.33
N VAL A 244 12.60 -21.22 -3.29
CA VAL A 244 13.36 -20.03 -2.92
C VAL A 244 12.62 -19.32 -1.80
N THR A 245 13.33 -19.04 -0.72
CA THR A 245 12.80 -18.37 0.48
C THR A 245 13.73 -17.24 0.91
N ARG A 246 13.16 -16.16 1.41
CA ARG A 246 13.87 -15.07 2.07
C ARG A 246 13.36 -14.96 3.50
N PHE A 247 14.22 -15.21 4.47
CA PHE A 247 13.97 -14.84 5.86
C PHE A 247 14.36 -13.38 6.03
N SER A 248 13.50 -12.55 6.63
CA SER A 248 13.77 -11.14 6.91
C SER A 248 13.43 -10.85 8.37
N ALA A 249 14.43 -10.41 9.14
CA ALA A 249 14.29 -9.93 10.50
C ALA A 249 14.24 -8.41 10.48
N TYR A 250 13.07 -7.84 10.76
CA TYR A 250 12.86 -6.41 10.94
C TYR A 250 13.19 -6.04 12.39
N LYS A 251 13.97 -4.98 12.59
CA LYS A 251 14.45 -4.57 13.92
C LYS A 251 14.11 -3.11 14.18
N ASN A 252 13.53 -2.86 15.35
CA ASN A 252 13.50 -1.52 15.92
C ASN A 252 14.94 -1.04 16.25
N GLY A 253 15.15 0.26 16.24
CA GLY A 253 16.42 0.91 16.55
C GLY A 253 16.25 2.42 16.59
N GLU A 254 17.34 3.18 16.66
CA GLU A 254 17.25 4.64 16.71
C GLU A 254 16.94 5.27 15.33
N GLY A 255 16.63 6.57 15.34
CA GLY A 255 16.41 7.36 14.12
C GLY A 255 15.31 6.79 13.21
N LEU A 256 15.69 6.45 11.97
CA LEU A 256 14.78 5.92 10.96
C LEU A 256 14.10 4.59 11.38
N CYS A 257 14.70 3.83 12.29
CA CYS A 257 14.18 2.54 12.74
C CYS A 257 13.26 2.62 13.98
N ALA A 258 13.07 3.80 14.58
CA ALA A 258 12.37 3.95 15.86
C ALA A 258 10.90 3.52 15.85
N LYS A 259 10.26 3.56 14.67
CA LYS A 259 8.86 3.13 14.47
C LYS A 259 8.73 1.79 13.77
N VAL A 260 9.84 1.10 13.48
CA VAL A 260 9.82 -0.23 12.88
C VAL A 260 9.36 -1.21 13.95
N LYS A 261 8.29 -1.95 13.66
CA LYS A 261 7.84 -3.06 14.49
C LYS A 261 8.84 -4.21 14.29
N THR A 262 9.42 -4.70 15.38
CA THR A 262 10.24 -5.91 15.34
C THR A 262 9.36 -7.10 14.96
N GLU A 263 9.65 -7.73 13.82
CA GLU A 263 9.04 -8.99 13.40
C GLU A 263 9.99 -9.81 12.53
N ASP A 264 9.95 -11.14 12.68
CA ASP A 264 10.62 -12.07 11.81
C ASP A 264 9.62 -12.61 10.80
N VAL A 265 9.93 -12.50 9.50
CA VAL A 265 9.03 -12.86 8.41
C VAL A 265 9.74 -13.78 7.44
N GLN A 266 9.11 -14.91 7.12
CA GLN A 266 9.55 -15.76 6.01
C GLN A 266 8.72 -15.46 4.77
N TYR A 267 9.42 -15.16 3.68
CA TYR A 267 8.87 -15.01 2.34
C TYR A 267 9.27 -16.22 1.48
N ARG A 268 8.43 -16.53 0.51
CA ARG A 268 8.66 -17.53 -0.52
C ARG A 268 8.42 -16.92 -1.88
N LEU A 269 9.30 -17.24 -2.83
CA LEU A 269 9.11 -16.87 -4.23
C LEU A 269 8.15 -17.88 -4.84
N ILE A 270 6.96 -17.42 -5.22
CA ILE A 270 5.86 -18.25 -5.70
C ILE A 270 5.48 -17.91 -7.16
N ASN A 271 4.56 -18.68 -7.71
CA ASN A 271 3.98 -18.47 -9.03
C ASN A 271 3.11 -17.20 -9.04
N GLY A 272 3.56 -16.17 -9.75
CA GLY A 272 2.84 -14.91 -9.89
C GLY A 272 1.51 -15.07 -10.63
N GLN A 273 1.35 -16.07 -11.50
CA GLN A 273 0.07 -16.31 -12.19
C GLN A 273 -1.06 -16.63 -11.20
N ASP A 274 -0.79 -17.40 -10.15
CA ASP A 274 -1.79 -17.74 -9.12
C ASP A 274 -2.15 -16.50 -8.28
N VAL A 275 -1.16 -15.67 -7.98
CA VAL A 275 -1.36 -14.36 -7.32
C VAL A 275 -2.21 -13.43 -8.22
N PHE A 276 -1.88 -13.31 -9.50
CA PHE A 276 -2.63 -12.51 -10.47
C PHE A 276 -4.10 -12.95 -10.58
N LEU A 277 -4.37 -14.26 -10.65
CA LEU A 277 -5.74 -14.80 -10.70
C LEU A 277 -6.54 -14.51 -9.42
N SER A 278 -5.91 -14.62 -8.25
CA SER A 278 -6.55 -14.28 -6.97
C SER A 278 -6.84 -12.77 -6.84
N LEU A 279 -5.90 -11.90 -7.25
CA LEU A 279 -6.10 -10.45 -7.29
C LEU A 279 -7.21 -10.06 -8.28
N GLN A 280 -7.25 -10.69 -9.47
CA GLN A 280 -8.31 -10.46 -10.46
C GLN A 280 -9.68 -10.85 -9.90
N LYS A 281 -9.80 -12.01 -9.23
CA LYS A 281 -11.04 -12.45 -8.59
C LYS A 281 -11.49 -11.47 -7.51
N ARG A 282 -10.57 -11.02 -6.64
CA ARG A 282 -10.86 -10.05 -5.58
C ARG A 282 -11.35 -8.72 -6.18
N LYS A 283 -10.62 -8.16 -7.14
CA LYS A 283 -11.00 -6.92 -7.83
C LYS A 283 -12.38 -7.03 -8.50
N ALA A 284 -12.71 -8.18 -9.08
CA ALA A 284 -14.03 -8.41 -9.68
C ALA A 284 -15.16 -8.35 -8.63
N GLN A 285 -14.95 -8.96 -7.44
CA GLN A 285 -15.90 -8.91 -6.32
C GLN A 285 -16.05 -7.49 -5.77
N GLU A 286 -14.95 -6.77 -5.57
CA GLU A 286 -14.96 -5.37 -5.09
C GLU A 286 -15.63 -4.44 -6.13
N THR A 287 -15.34 -4.63 -7.42
CA THR A 287 -16.01 -3.91 -8.52
C THR A 287 -17.52 -4.16 -8.51
N GLN A 288 -17.95 -5.41 -8.29
CA GLN A 288 -19.38 -5.75 -8.20
C GLN A 288 -20.06 -5.14 -6.96
N ALA A 289 -19.33 -4.94 -5.86
CA ALA A 289 -19.85 -4.26 -4.67
C ALA A 289 -20.02 -2.74 -4.87
N ILE A 290 -19.20 -2.12 -5.72
CA ILE A 290 -19.25 -0.68 -6.03
C ILE A 290 -20.30 -0.36 -7.09
N LEU A 291 -20.32 -1.14 -8.19
CA LEU A 291 -21.15 -0.84 -9.36
C LEU A 291 -22.62 -1.23 -9.15
N ARG A 292 -23.51 -0.25 -9.29
CA ARG A 292 -24.95 -0.44 -9.39
C ARG A 292 -25.35 -0.53 -10.86
N VAL A 293 -25.48 -1.75 -11.36
CA VAL A 293 -26.30 -1.97 -12.56
C VAL A 293 -27.76 -1.90 -12.09
N GLU A 294 -28.50 -0.86 -12.48
CA GLU A 294 -29.95 -0.89 -12.31
C GLU A 294 -30.50 -2.01 -13.20
N GLU A 295 -31.07 -3.05 -12.58
CA GLU A 295 -31.89 -4.01 -13.30
C GLU A 295 -33.11 -3.23 -13.84
N GLU A 296 -33.18 -3.06 -15.17
CA GLU A 296 -34.37 -2.54 -15.82
C GLU A 296 -35.55 -3.45 -15.44
N LYS A 297 -36.44 -2.95 -14.57
CA LYS A 297 -37.73 -3.58 -14.30
C LYS A 297 -38.58 -3.46 -15.57
N GLN A 298 -38.61 -4.55 -16.32
CA GLN A 298 -39.58 -4.81 -17.39
C GLN A 298 -41.01 -4.86 -16.83
#